data_AF-A0A9P5VGR6-F1
#
_entry.id   AF-A0A9P5VGR6-F1
#
_cell.length_a   1.000
_cell.length_b   1.000
_cell.length_c   1.000
_cell.angle_alpha   90.00
_cell.angle_beta   90.00
_cell.angle_gamma   90.00
#
_symmetry.space_group_name_H-M   'P 1'
#
loop_
_entity.id
_entity.type
_entity.pdbx_description
1 polymer ?
#
loop_
_entity_poly.entity_id
_entity_poly.type
_entity_poly.pdbx_seq_one_letter_code
_entity_poly.pdbx_strand_id
1 'polypeptide(L)'
;VITLNQRSAQFTQEVYFDYKSYVNPQITYPWTNDASKITILTDGQCGSACGMTADHFTSRHGVKAVAVGGFRGSGLSMFSFAGASVLALEEIVSSYEQLQLAAPLARLPYRGNFRVGVAEAYSGTDTTMLEYNPARHGAAYRLDYTPETARSQDKLWRAVSATAWA
;
A
#
# COMPACT_ATOMS: atom_id res chain seq x y z
N VAL A 1 -16.36 21.49 -7.71
CA VAL A 1 -16.37 20.59 -8.89
C VAL A 1 -14.92 20.26 -9.22
N ILE A 2 -14.50 19.02 -8.95
CA ILE A 2 -13.16 18.55 -9.36
C ILE A 2 -13.30 18.05 -10.79
N THR A 3 -12.38 18.48 -11.66
CA THR A 3 -12.40 18.09 -13.07
C THR A 3 -11.20 17.17 -13.33
N LEU A 4 -11.47 15.93 -13.72
CA LEU A 4 -10.44 14.96 -14.12
C LEU A 4 -10.68 14.57 -15.58
N ASN A 5 -9.66 14.72 -16.44
CA ASN A 5 -9.75 14.45 -17.88
C ASN A 5 -10.93 15.16 -18.57
N GLN A 6 -11.11 16.46 -18.29
CA GLN A 6 -12.21 17.30 -18.83
C GLN A 6 -13.63 16.82 -18.46
N ARG A 7 -13.76 15.83 -17.58
CA ARG A 7 -15.05 15.39 -17.04
C ARG A 7 -15.22 15.97 -15.64
N SER A 8 -16.33 16.68 -15.46
CA SER A 8 -16.73 17.23 -14.16
C SER A 8 -17.57 16.20 -13.42
N ALA A 9 -17.13 15.83 -12.21
CA ALA A 9 -17.95 15.07 -11.28
C ALA A 9 -18.60 16.04 -10.28
N GLN A 10 -19.92 16.00 -10.19
CA GLN A 10 -20.68 16.67 -9.13
C GLN A 10 -20.84 15.68 -7.97
N PHE A 11 -20.01 15.83 -6.95
CA PHE A 11 -20.20 15.11 -5.69
C PHE A 11 -21.34 15.78 -4.92
N THR A 12 -22.33 15.01 -4.48
CA THR A 12 -23.50 15.52 -3.76
C THR A 12 -23.17 15.97 -2.34
N GLN A 13 -22.10 15.45 -1.76
CA GLN A 13 -21.54 15.93 -0.49
C GLN A 13 -20.03 15.61 -0.41
N GLU A 14 -19.29 16.47 0.30
CA GLU A 14 -17.97 16.13 0.79
C GLU A 14 -18.12 15.32 2.09
N VAL A 15 -17.41 14.20 2.19
CA VAL A 15 -17.34 13.41 3.42
C VAL A 15 -15.97 13.62 4.04
N TYR A 16 -15.95 14.21 5.22
CA TYR A 16 -14.73 14.39 5.99
C TYR A 16 -14.63 13.28 7.04
N PHE A 17 -13.54 12.52 7.00
CA PHE A 17 -13.24 11.57 8.07
C PHE A 17 -12.68 12.35 9.26
N ASP A 18 -13.50 12.56 10.30
CA ASP A 18 -13.03 13.12 11.56
C ASP A 18 -12.26 12.06 12.35
N TYR A 19 -10.98 11.89 12.02
CA TYR A 19 -10.12 10.96 12.74
C TYR A 19 -10.03 11.28 14.25
N LYS A 20 -10.31 12.52 14.67
CA LYS A 20 -10.22 12.95 16.07
C LYS A 20 -11.26 12.26 16.95
N SER A 21 -12.37 11.78 16.39
CA SER A 21 -13.34 10.98 17.14
C SER A 21 -12.85 9.55 17.42
N TYR A 22 -11.85 9.08 16.69
CA TYR A 22 -11.28 7.73 16.83
C TYR A 22 -9.91 7.72 17.53
N VAL A 23 -9.23 8.86 17.58
CA VAL A 23 -7.96 9.02 18.27
C VAL A 23 -8.23 9.64 19.63
N ASN A 24 -8.00 8.87 20.70
CA ASN A 24 -8.02 9.44 22.05
C ASN A 24 -6.81 10.37 22.21
N PRO A 25 -7.00 11.70 22.33
CA PRO A 25 -5.90 12.66 22.37
C PRO A 25 -5.08 12.55 23.67
N GLN A 26 -5.58 11.85 24.68
CA GLN A 26 -4.86 11.59 25.94
C GLN A 26 -3.86 10.43 25.81
N ILE A 27 -3.99 9.61 24.77
CA ILE A 27 -3.04 8.53 24.50
C ILE A 27 -1.87 9.10 23.71
N THR A 28 -0.83 9.51 24.44
CA THR A 28 0.45 9.92 23.87
C THR A 28 1.47 8.81 24.07
N TYR A 29 2.07 8.35 22.97
CA TYR A 29 3.19 7.44 23.03
C TYR A 29 4.51 8.19 22.83
N PRO A 30 5.65 7.66 23.30
CA PRO A 30 6.96 8.29 23.07
C PRO A 30 7.30 8.55 21.60
N TRP A 31 6.62 7.86 20.66
CA TRP A 31 6.76 7.95 19.21
C TRP A 31 5.67 8.78 18.52
N THR A 32 4.70 9.34 19.24
CA THR A 32 3.62 10.15 18.63
C THR A 32 4.22 11.36 17.89
N ASN A 33 3.87 11.52 16.61
CA ASN A 33 4.34 12.60 15.72
C ASN A 33 5.87 12.70 15.57
N ASP A 34 6.61 11.63 15.85
CA ASP A 34 8.06 11.59 15.73
C ASP A 34 8.47 10.46 14.78
N ALA A 35 8.66 10.82 13.51
CA ALA A 35 9.02 9.87 12.47
C ALA A 35 10.35 9.17 12.71
N SER A 36 11.26 9.77 13.50
CA SER A 36 12.55 9.16 13.83
C SER A 36 12.42 7.95 14.76
N LYS A 37 11.28 7.83 15.45
CA LYS A 37 10.97 6.75 16.38
C LYS A 37 10.05 5.67 15.79
N ILE A 38 9.72 5.79 14.51
CA ILE A 38 8.85 4.86 13.80
C ILE A 38 9.66 4.26 12.64
N THR A 39 9.57 2.95 12.48
CA THR A 39 10.13 2.23 11.33
C THR A 39 9.08 1.28 10.78
N ILE A 40 8.95 1.23 9.46
CA ILE A 40 8.14 0.24 8.75
C ILE A 40 9.02 -0.93 8.35
N LEU A 41 8.61 -2.16 8.69
CA LEU A 41 9.18 -3.38 8.13
C LEU A 41 8.23 -3.88 7.04
N THR A 42 8.76 -4.16 5.85
CA THR A 42 7.99 -4.64 4.70
C THR A 42 8.78 -5.66 3.89
N ASP A 43 8.09 -6.61 3.28
CA ASP A 43 8.61 -7.56 2.29
C ASP A 43 8.08 -7.29 0.88
N GLY A 44 7.44 -6.13 0.68
CA GLY A 44 6.83 -5.73 -0.58
C GLY A 44 5.52 -6.45 -0.91
N GLN A 45 4.97 -7.26 0.00
CA GLN A 45 3.67 -7.91 -0.22
C GLN A 45 2.47 -7.05 0.17
N CYS A 46 2.73 -5.87 0.75
CA CYS A 46 1.71 -5.02 1.30
C CYS A 46 0.86 -4.33 0.21
N GLY A 47 -0.45 -4.33 0.41
CA GLY A 47 -1.42 -3.68 -0.47
C GLY A 47 -2.68 -3.29 0.30
N SER A 48 -3.64 -2.65 -0.37
CA SER A 48 -4.80 -2.04 0.29
C SER A 48 -4.39 -1.12 1.44
N ALA A 49 -5.10 -1.16 2.56
CA ALA A 49 -4.89 -0.30 3.71
C ALA A 49 -3.44 -0.26 4.19
N CYS A 50 -2.73 -1.40 4.20
CA CYS A 50 -1.35 -1.41 4.66
C CYS A 50 -0.43 -0.67 3.67
N GLY A 51 -0.65 -0.83 2.36
CA GLY A 51 0.18 -0.20 1.33
C GLY A 51 -0.02 1.32 1.33
N MET A 52 -1.27 1.75 1.41
CA MET A 52 -1.63 3.16 1.57
C MET A 52 -1.07 3.75 2.86
N THR A 53 -1.10 3.00 3.97
CA THR A 53 -0.54 3.45 5.25
C THR A 53 0.98 3.57 5.17
N ALA A 54 1.66 2.57 4.63
CA ALA A 54 3.11 2.58 4.48
C ALA A 54 3.57 3.75 3.59
N ASP A 55 2.90 3.95 2.46
CA ASP A 55 3.16 5.09 1.57
C ASP A 55 2.88 6.43 2.24
N HIS A 56 1.76 6.57 2.96
CA HIS A 56 1.46 7.81 3.67
C HIS A 56 2.53 8.13 4.72
N PHE A 57 2.94 7.16 5.53
CA PHE A 57 3.95 7.33 6.56
C PHE A 57 5.32 7.68 5.97
N THR A 58 5.74 6.97 4.92
CA THR A 58 7.04 7.19 4.28
C THR A 58 7.08 8.48 3.46
N SER A 59 6.09 8.72 2.58
CA SER A 59 6.08 9.84 1.64
C SER A 59 5.69 11.17 2.28
N ARG A 60 4.78 11.19 3.27
CA ARG A 60 4.27 12.43 3.88
C ARG A 60 4.91 12.75 5.21
N HIS A 61 5.29 11.74 5.99
CA HIS A 61 5.80 11.93 7.35
C HIS A 61 7.28 11.57 7.50
N GLY A 62 7.95 11.11 6.44
CA GLY A 62 9.38 10.82 6.46
C GLY A 62 9.77 9.62 7.31
N VAL A 63 8.82 8.74 7.64
CA VAL A 63 9.08 7.48 8.34
C VAL A 63 9.94 6.59 7.45
N LYS A 64 10.99 6.00 8.02
CA LYS A 64 11.87 5.11 7.25
C LYS A 64 11.27 3.71 7.17
N ALA A 65 11.37 3.10 5.99
CA ALA A 65 11.05 1.70 5.78
C ALA A 65 12.31 0.86 5.60
N VAL A 66 12.27 -0.38 6.08
CA VAL A 66 13.24 -1.45 5.83
C VAL A 66 12.54 -2.54 5.04
N ALA A 67 12.99 -2.73 3.81
CA ALA A 67 12.58 -3.84 2.95
C ALA A 67 13.38 -5.10 3.30
N VAL A 68 12.72 -6.25 3.39
CA VAL A 68 13.36 -7.54 3.65
C VAL A 68 13.01 -8.56 2.57
N GLY A 69 14.00 -9.31 2.10
CA GLY A 69 13.81 -10.39 1.14
C GLY A 69 13.83 -9.88 -0.30
N GLY A 70 12.95 -10.44 -1.16
CA GLY A 70 12.94 -10.18 -2.60
C GLY A 70 14.16 -10.72 -3.35
N PHE A 71 14.28 -10.40 -4.65
CA PHE A 71 15.44 -10.82 -5.45
C PHE A 71 16.68 -10.02 -5.10
N ARG A 72 17.75 -10.70 -4.65
CA ARG A 72 18.99 -10.07 -4.16
C ARG A 72 19.53 -9.04 -5.16
N GLY A 73 19.89 -7.86 -4.66
CA GLY A 73 20.47 -6.77 -5.47
C GLY A 73 19.48 -5.98 -6.34
N SER A 74 18.18 -6.29 -6.30
CA SER A 74 17.16 -5.48 -6.97
C SER A 74 16.64 -4.35 -6.05
N GLY A 75 15.86 -3.42 -6.56
CA GLY A 75 15.00 -2.58 -5.71
C GLY A 75 13.79 -3.40 -5.23
N LEU A 76 13.22 -3.06 -4.06
CA LEU A 76 11.94 -3.62 -3.61
C LEU A 76 10.98 -2.47 -3.37
N SER A 77 9.86 -2.48 -4.09
CA SER A 77 8.75 -1.59 -3.79
C SER A 77 8.01 -2.05 -2.53
N MET A 78 7.44 -1.10 -1.79
CA MET A 78 6.57 -1.40 -0.65
C MET A 78 5.18 -1.93 -1.04
N PHE A 79 4.84 -1.93 -2.34
CA PHE A 79 3.53 -2.35 -2.86
C PHE A 79 3.57 -3.69 -3.60
N SER A 80 2.53 -4.48 -3.41
CA SER A 80 2.32 -5.75 -4.13
C SER A 80 1.39 -5.66 -5.33
N PHE A 81 0.57 -4.61 -5.43
CA PHE A 81 -0.29 -4.37 -6.59
C PHE A 81 -0.53 -2.89 -6.88
N ALA A 82 -0.75 -2.60 -8.16
CA ALA A 82 -0.99 -1.25 -8.66
C ALA A 82 -2.16 -0.57 -7.94
N GLY A 83 -1.98 0.72 -7.64
CA GLY A 83 -2.89 1.53 -6.83
C GLY A 83 -3.15 1.03 -5.41
N ALA A 84 -2.44 -0.01 -4.94
CA ALA A 84 -2.80 -0.77 -3.73
C ALA A 84 -4.30 -1.14 -3.70
N SER A 85 -4.95 -1.27 -4.85
CA SER A 85 -6.40 -1.48 -4.94
C SER A 85 -6.71 -2.62 -5.89
N VAL A 86 -7.67 -3.44 -5.48
CA VAL A 86 -8.18 -4.56 -6.27
C VAL A 86 -9.69 -4.55 -6.23
N LEU A 87 -10.32 -4.96 -7.32
CA LEU A 87 -11.74 -5.30 -7.33
C LEU A 87 -11.91 -6.81 -7.33
N ALA A 88 -12.82 -7.28 -6.51
CA ALA A 88 -13.30 -8.65 -6.56
C ALA A 88 -14.24 -8.84 -7.75
N LEU A 89 -14.28 -10.06 -8.30
CA LEU A 89 -15.22 -10.42 -9.37
C LEU A 89 -16.67 -10.05 -9.03
N GLU A 90 -17.09 -10.31 -7.79
CA GLU A 90 -18.45 -10.00 -7.34
C GLU A 90 -18.74 -8.50 -7.40
N GLU A 91 -17.79 -7.66 -6.97
CA GLU A 91 -17.92 -6.20 -7.04
C GLU A 91 -18.04 -5.72 -8.49
N ILE A 92 -17.28 -6.33 -9.41
CA ILE A 92 -17.35 -6.03 -10.84
C ILE A 92 -18.74 -6.41 -11.36
N VAL A 93 -19.19 -7.65 -11.18
CA VAL A 93 -20.49 -8.12 -11.69
C VAL A 93 -21.65 -7.32 -11.10
N SER A 94 -21.66 -7.11 -9.77
CA SER A 94 -22.68 -6.32 -9.09
C SER A 94 -22.73 -4.87 -9.60
N SER A 95 -21.58 -4.26 -9.92
CA SER A 95 -21.56 -2.90 -10.48
C SER A 95 -22.27 -2.83 -11.84
N TYR A 96 -22.09 -3.82 -12.71
CA TYR A 96 -22.79 -3.89 -13.99
C TYR A 96 -24.30 -4.11 -13.81
N GLU A 97 -24.69 -5.01 -12.91
CA GLU A 97 -26.10 -5.30 -12.61
C GLU A 97 -26.84 -4.07 -12.06
N GLN A 98 -26.19 -3.33 -11.14
CA GLN A 98 -26.74 -2.08 -10.59
C GLN A 98 -26.94 -1.00 -11.67
N LEU A 99 -26.05 -0.97 -12.66
CA LEU A 99 -26.14 -0.06 -13.81
C LEU A 99 -27.07 -0.57 -14.91
N GLN A 100 -27.72 -1.73 -14.73
CA GLN A 100 -28.55 -2.40 -15.74
C GLN A 100 -27.79 -2.68 -17.05
N LEU A 101 -26.50 -2.99 -16.94
CA LEU A 101 -25.62 -3.35 -18.05
C LEU A 101 -25.33 -4.86 -18.04
N ALA A 102 -25.06 -5.43 -19.21
CA ALA A 102 -24.58 -6.80 -19.31
C ALA A 102 -23.14 -6.89 -18.79
N ALA A 103 -22.91 -7.71 -17.76
CA ALA A 103 -21.58 -7.93 -17.21
C ALA A 103 -20.69 -8.70 -18.21
N PRO A 104 -19.43 -8.27 -18.43
CA PRO A 104 -18.50 -8.96 -19.33
C PRO A 104 -17.94 -10.25 -18.73
N LEU A 105 -18.15 -10.47 -17.43
CA LEU A 105 -17.68 -11.62 -16.67
C LEU A 105 -18.88 -12.28 -15.96
N ALA A 106 -18.81 -13.60 -15.78
CA ALA A 106 -19.80 -14.36 -15.02
C ALA A 106 -19.28 -14.68 -13.62
N ARG A 107 -20.18 -14.83 -12.65
CA ARG A 107 -19.83 -15.32 -11.31
C ARG A 107 -19.27 -16.74 -11.39
N LEU A 108 -18.33 -17.06 -10.50
CA LEU A 108 -17.76 -18.40 -10.42
C LEU A 108 -18.83 -19.41 -9.98
N PRO A 109 -18.84 -20.64 -10.52
CA PRO A 109 -19.81 -21.66 -10.17
C PRO A 109 -19.59 -22.27 -8.76
N TYR A 110 -18.49 -21.89 -8.10
CA TYR A 110 -18.13 -22.31 -6.74
C TYR A 110 -17.65 -21.10 -5.92
N ARG A 111 -17.63 -21.25 -4.60
CA ARG A 111 -17.04 -20.23 -3.71
C ARG A 111 -15.57 -20.05 -4.04
N GLY A 112 -15.22 -18.87 -4.54
CA GLY A 112 -13.86 -18.47 -4.84
C GLY A 112 -13.69 -16.97 -4.66
N ASN A 113 -12.44 -16.53 -4.51
CA ASN A 113 -12.09 -15.11 -4.43
C ASN A 113 -11.14 -14.80 -5.59
N PHE A 114 -11.66 -14.16 -6.62
CA PHE A 114 -10.89 -13.63 -7.74
C PHE A 114 -10.81 -12.12 -7.60
N ARG A 115 -9.60 -11.57 -7.65
CA ARG A 115 -9.33 -10.14 -7.51
C ARG A 115 -8.33 -9.70 -8.57
N VAL A 116 -8.58 -8.52 -9.14
CA VAL A 116 -7.70 -7.91 -10.16
C VAL A 116 -7.37 -6.48 -9.79
N GLY A 117 -6.14 -6.06 -10.07
CA GLY A 117 -5.79 -4.64 -10.08
C GLY A 117 -6.55 -3.95 -11.22
N VAL A 118 -7.16 -2.80 -10.93
CA VAL A 118 -8.09 -2.13 -11.87
C VAL A 118 -7.59 -0.81 -12.41
N ALA A 119 -6.42 -0.36 -11.95
CA ALA A 119 -5.79 0.84 -12.43
C ALA A 119 -4.27 0.67 -12.38
N GLU A 120 -3.61 1.10 -13.44
CA GLU A 120 -2.17 1.24 -13.50
C GLU A 120 -1.85 2.73 -13.55
N ALA A 121 -1.01 3.20 -12.65
CA ALA A 121 -0.51 4.57 -12.66
C ALA A 121 0.93 4.57 -13.18
N TYR A 122 1.27 5.55 -14.00
CA TYR A 122 2.63 5.77 -14.49
C TYR A 122 3.00 7.23 -14.23
N SER A 123 4.28 7.49 -13.99
CA SER A 123 4.75 8.85 -13.76
C SER A 123 5.59 9.34 -14.93
N GLY A 124 5.11 10.36 -15.63
CA GLY A 124 5.81 10.96 -16.77
C GLY A 124 6.06 9.94 -17.89
N THR A 125 7.34 9.68 -18.17
CA THR A 125 7.78 8.74 -19.21
C THR A 125 8.18 7.38 -18.66
N ASP A 126 7.89 7.09 -17.38
CA ASP A 126 8.23 5.80 -16.78
C ASP A 126 7.46 4.67 -17.47
N THR A 127 8.16 3.58 -17.81
CA THR A 127 7.54 2.35 -18.34
C THR A 127 7.21 1.34 -17.25
N THR A 128 7.71 1.56 -16.03
CA THR A 128 7.37 0.78 -14.85
C THR A 128 6.20 1.47 -14.16
N MET A 129 5.15 0.69 -13.82
CA MET A 129 4.04 1.22 -13.04
C MET A 129 4.56 1.86 -11.75
N LEU A 130 3.98 2.99 -11.38
CA LEU A 130 4.38 3.84 -10.27
C LEU A 130 4.59 3.00 -9.01
N GLU A 131 3.60 2.20 -8.62
CA GLU A 131 3.63 1.40 -7.40
C GLU A 131 4.67 0.28 -7.44
N TYR A 132 5.11 -0.17 -8.61
CA TYR A 132 6.19 -1.15 -8.73
C TYR A 132 7.56 -0.52 -8.91
N ASN A 133 7.64 0.82 -9.03
CA ASN A 133 8.88 1.51 -9.27
C ASN A 133 9.64 1.74 -7.94
N PRO A 134 10.72 0.99 -7.67
CA PRO A 134 11.48 1.14 -6.43
C PRO A 134 12.24 2.48 -6.35
N ALA A 135 12.41 3.20 -7.47
CA ALA A 135 12.96 4.56 -7.45
C ALA A 135 11.99 5.57 -6.82
N ARG A 136 10.70 5.23 -6.71
CA ARG A 136 9.64 6.11 -6.17
C ARG A 136 9.09 5.61 -4.84
N HIS A 137 8.83 4.31 -4.74
CA HIS A 137 8.26 3.68 -3.53
C HIS A 137 9.20 2.62 -2.93
N GLY A 138 10.51 2.82 -3.08
CA GLY A 138 11.51 2.00 -2.44
C GLY A 138 11.60 2.24 -0.93
N ALA A 139 11.92 1.19 -0.18
CA ALA A 139 12.32 1.34 1.21
C ALA A 139 13.69 2.03 1.33
N ALA A 140 13.90 2.77 2.42
CA ALA A 140 15.17 3.47 2.69
C ALA A 140 16.34 2.50 2.90
N TYR A 141 16.04 1.30 3.41
CA TYR A 141 17.01 0.25 3.63
C TYR A 141 16.52 -1.07 3.06
N ARG A 142 17.46 -1.96 2.72
CA ARG A 142 17.17 -3.32 2.27
C ARG A 142 18.04 -4.33 3.00
N LEU A 143 17.42 -5.41 3.45
CA LEU A 143 18.08 -6.57 4.03
C LEU A 143 17.70 -7.82 3.23
N ASP A 144 18.68 -8.69 3.00
CA ASP A 144 18.41 -10.03 2.49
C ASP A 144 17.96 -10.93 3.65
N TYR A 145 17.09 -11.91 3.36
CA TYR A 145 16.85 -12.98 4.32
C TYR A 145 18.11 -13.83 4.48
N THR A 146 18.53 -14.04 5.72
CA THR A 146 19.49 -15.06 6.12
C THR A 146 18.74 -16.30 6.62
N PRO A 147 19.37 -17.50 6.68
CA PRO A 147 18.74 -18.67 7.26
C PRO A 147 18.20 -18.44 8.69
N GLU A 148 18.85 -17.57 9.46
CA GLU A 148 18.45 -17.22 10.82
C GLU A 148 17.30 -16.22 10.86
N THR A 149 17.39 -15.14 10.07
CA THR A 149 16.36 -14.08 10.05
C THR A 149 15.09 -14.53 9.37
N ALA A 150 15.17 -15.44 8.39
CA ALA A 150 14.02 -16.08 7.75
C ALA A 150 13.22 -16.98 8.70
N ARG A 151 13.82 -17.45 9.80
CA ARG A 151 13.20 -18.40 10.74
C ARG A 151 12.95 -17.83 12.12
N SER A 152 13.31 -16.56 12.36
CA SER A 152 13.21 -15.94 13.68
C SER A 152 12.88 -14.46 13.55
N GLN A 153 11.65 -14.09 13.91
CA GLN A 153 11.18 -12.70 13.91
C GLN A 153 12.02 -11.82 14.84
N ASP A 154 12.41 -12.31 16.02
CA ASP A 154 13.25 -11.55 16.95
C ASP A 154 14.60 -11.19 16.34
N LYS A 155 15.23 -12.16 15.64
CA LYS A 155 16.50 -11.91 14.96
C LYS A 155 16.33 -10.93 13.80
N LEU A 156 15.21 -11.05 13.06
CA LEU A 156 14.88 -10.10 12.00
C LEU A 156 14.71 -8.68 12.56
N TRP A 157 13.91 -8.51 13.62
CA TRP A 157 13.68 -7.21 14.24
C TRP A 157 14.95 -6.59 14.80
N ARG A 158 15.87 -7.38 15.35
CA ARG A 158 17.19 -6.89 15.76
C ARG A 158 18.02 -6.39 14.58
N ALA A 159 17.99 -7.09 13.44
CA ALA A 159 18.69 -6.64 12.24
C ALA A 159 18.07 -5.35 11.68
N VAL A 160 16.73 -5.26 11.69
CA VAL A 160 15.98 -4.07 11.28
C VAL A 160 16.32 -2.88 12.19
N SER A 161 16.29 -3.05 13.51
CA SER A 161 16.60 -1.97 14.44
C SER A 161 18.05 -1.49 14.30
N ALA A 162 19.00 -2.41 14.16
CA ALA A 162 20.40 -2.08 13.91
C ALA A 162 20.64 -1.38 12.57
N THR A 163 19.72 -1.49 11.61
CA THR A 163 19.83 -0.84 10.30
C THR A 163 19.16 0.53 10.29
N ALA A 164 17.97 0.62 10.86
CA ALA A 164 17.15 1.83 10.80
C ALA A 164 17.48 2.86 11.90
N TRP A 165 18.04 2.42 13.04
CA TRP A 165 18.26 3.23 14.24
C TRP A 165 19.72 3.25 14.73
N ALA A 166 20.67 2.81 13.90
CA ALA A 166 22.10 2.96 14.19
C ALA A 166 22.59 4.41 14.01
#